data_AF-U7VA34-F1
#
_entry.id   AF-U7VA34-F1
#
_cell.length_a   1.000
_cell.length_b   1.000
_cell.length_c   1.000
_cell.angle_alpha   90.00
_cell.angle_beta   90.00
_cell.angle_gamma   90.00
#
_symmetry.space_group_name_H-M   'P 1'
#
loop_
_entity.id
_entity.type
_entity.pdbx_description
1 polymer ?
#
loop_
_entity_poly.entity_id
_entity_poly.type
_entity_poly.pdbx_seq_one_letter_code
_entity_poly.pdbx_strand_id
1 'polypeptide(L)'
;MKKVLLGSMLLSSALFANELSSLTAETTAVFAKKEKATDKPLLYLADNFHEMATLPGFSLGAPSGLVSSYGVAFAGLSGRRDSSDTDGALAFGMGFGDAEKIGGSVSLGIGSVDPRDGGSFNRGNLNLNVGHHFKKSGIGLSAGMTGLDLWHASKLDGDNQDPSFYLAATKLWGHDLIPTAITVGFGNNSYADINRENDRKDKIDGFGAVAFYLIPQLSVIVDYTSNILTAGIGVVPFPDYPISLSLGATNLTEQGPNDKVAAIGSIAAAYVF
;
A
#
# COMPACT_ATOMS: atom_id res chain seq x y z
N MET A 1 20.03 -20.88 -6.81
CA MET A 1 19.77 -19.45 -6.52
C MET A 1 18.38 -19.35 -5.91
N LYS A 2 18.18 -18.59 -4.82
CA LYS A 2 16.86 -18.52 -4.15
C LYS A 2 15.92 -17.60 -4.93
N LYS A 3 14.67 -18.03 -5.15
CA LYS A 3 13.62 -17.15 -5.66
C LYS A 3 13.22 -16.19 -4.53
N VAL A 4 13.35 -14.88 -4.76
CA VAL A 4 12.58 -13.87 -4.02
C VAL A 4 11.27 -13.73 -4.78
N LEU A 5 10.14 -14.05 -4.14
CA LEU A 5 8.83 -13.71 -4.67
C LEU A 5 8.46 -12.35 -4.08
N LEU A 6 8.05 -11.42 -4.92
CA LEU A 6 7.46 -10.18 -4.43
C LEU A 6 6.00 -10.48 -4.04
N GLY A 7 5.62 -10.06 -2.83
CA GLY A 7 4.25 -9.70 -2.54
C GLY A 7 4.13 -8.19 -2.67
N SER A 8 3.33 -7.72 -3.63
CA SER A 8 2.87 -6.34 -3.65
C SER A 8 1.51 -6.27 -2.96
N MET A 9 1.49 -5.64 -1.80
CA MET A 9 0.37 -4.80 -1.43
C MET A 9 0.72 -3.39 -2.05
N LEU A 10 -0.22 -2.58 -2.59
CA LEU A 10 0.05 -1.46 -3.54
C LEU A 10 0.15 0.03 -3.09
N LEU A 11 -0.36 0.42 -1.92
CA LEU A 11 -1.41 1.42 -1.57
C LEU A 11 -2.05 2.43 -2.55
N SER A 12 -3.33 2.72 -2.27
CA SER A 12 -4.03 3.93 -2.73
C SER A 12 -4.76 4.75 -1.64
N SER A 13 -4.35 6.01 -1.54
CA SER A 13 -5.10 7.23 -1.16
C SER A 13 -6.14 7.16 -0.01
N ALA A 14 -5.82 7.78 1.12
CA ALA A 14 -6.77 8.07 2.19
C ALA A 14 -7.55 9.39 1.92
N LEU A 15 -8.62 9.35 1.13
CA LEU A 15 -9.57 10.46 1.04
C LEU A 15 -10.98 10.04 1.44
N PHE A 16 -11.41 10.59 2.59
CA PHE A 16 -12.68 10.31 3.29
C PHE A 16 -12.79 8.89 3.88
N ALA A 17 -13.70 8.74 4.85
CA ALA A 17 -14.02 7.47 5.50
C ALA A 17 -14.58 6.39 4.54
N ASN A 18 -14.91 6.76 3.29
CA ASN A 18 -15.32 5.82 2.25
C ASN A 18 -14.12 5.06 1.64
N GLU A 19 -12.93 5.67 1.57
CA GLU A 19 -11.74 5.08 0.94
C GLU A 19 -10.82 4.34 1.92
N LEU A 20 -11.21 4.15 3.19
CA LEU A 20 -10.36 3.45 4.16
C LEU A 20 -10.33 1.92 3.98
N SER A 21 -11.39 1.32 3.43
CA SER A 21 -11.38 -0.09 3.01
C SER A 21 -10.34 -0.36 1.92
N SER A 22 -10.10 0.61 1.03
CA SER A 22 -8.98 0.63 0.08
C SER A 22 -7.65 1.01 0.74
N LEU A 23 -7.65 1.56 1.96
CA LEU A 23 -6.44 1.84 2.75
C LEU A 23 -5.84 0.63 3.49
N THR A 24 -6.29 -0.61 3.28
CA THR A 24 -5.67 -1.77 3.97
C THR A 24 -5.05 -2.84 3.12
N ALA A 25 -5.50 -3.03 1.89
CA ALA A 25 -5.11 -4.19 1.09
C ALA A 25 -3.63 -4.17 0.64
N GLU A 26 -2.88 -3.14 1.05
CA GLU A 26 -1.99 -2.49 0.11
C GLU A 26 -0.76 -1.72 0.69
N THR A 27 -0.58 -1.33 1.97
CA THR A 27 0.51 -0.38 2.39
C THR A 27 1.99 -0.77 2.16
N THR A 28 2.24 -1.97 1.69
CA THR A 28 3.53 -2.64 1.83
C THR A 28 3.74 -3.59 0.67
N ALA A 29 4.69 -3.31 -0.23
CA ALA A 29 5.31 -4.41 -0.97
C ALA A 29 6.11 -5.20 0.05
N VAL A 30 5.43 -6.12 0.71
CA VAL A 30 6.03 -7.15 1.54
C VAL A 30 6.74 -8.09 0.58
N PHE A 31 7.97 -7.74 0.22
CA PHE A 31 8.91 -8.71 -0.34
C PHE A 31 8.85 -9.90 0.60
N ALA A 32 8.60 -11.10 0.10
CA ALA A 32 8.37 -12.22 0.98
C ALA A 32 9.33 -13.34 0.59
N LYS A 33 10.03 -13.85 1.59
CA LYS A 33 11.07 -14.88 1.41
C LYS A 33 10.75 -16.04 2.32
N LYS A 34 10.83 -17.26 1.76
CA LYS A 34 10.61 -18.49 2.52
C LYS A 34 11.54 -18.52 3.73
N GLU A 35 10.94 -18.65 4.91
CA GLU A 35 11.63 -18.64 6.20
C GLU A 35 12.79 -19.63 6.22
N LYS A 36 13.83 -19.27 6.97
CA LYS A 36 14.87 -20.18 7.41
C LYS A 36 14.99 -20.05 8.91
N ALA A 37 15.10 -21.17 9.60
CA ALA A 37 15.54 -21.16 11.00
C ALA A 37 16.89 -20.43 11.09
N THR A 38 17.00 -19.51 12.04
CA THR A 38 18.22 -18.77 12.38
C THR A 38 18.47 -18.92 13.87
N ASP A 39 19.74 -18.85 14.28
CA ASP A 39 20.14 -18.84 15.69
C ASP A 39 20.16 -17.40 16.28
N LYS A 40 19.62 -16.41 15.55
CA LYS A 40 19.59 -15.00 15.97
C LYS A 40 18.43 -14.76 16.96
N PRO A 41 18.56 -13.79 17.90
CA PRO A 41 17.43 -13.39 18.75
C PRO A 41 16.31 -12.76 17.92
N LEU A 42 15.06 -12.86 18.39
CA LEU A 42 13.85 -12.34 17.70
C LEU A 42 13.98 -10.88 17.23
N LEU A 43 14.67 -10.04 18.03
CA LEU A 43 15.00 -8.67 17.70
C LEU A 43 16.50 -8.57 17.40
N TYR A 44 16.85 -8.27 16.15
CA TYR A 44 18.21 -7.95 15.75
C TYR A 44 18.22 -6.86 14.67
N LEU A 45 19.38 -6.21 14.49
CA LEU A 45 19.63 -5.35 13.34
C LEU A 45 20.22 -6.19 12.21
N ALA A 46 19.55 -6.22 11.06
CA ALA A 46 20.02 -6.94 9.89
C ALA A 46 21.14 -6.18 9.18
N ASP A 47 22.25 -6.86 8.89
CA ASP A 47 23.42 -6.26 8.24
C ASP A 47 23.16 -5.95 6.75
N ASN A 48 22.18 -6.61 6.14
CA ASN A 48 21.85 -6.49 4.72
C ASN A 48 20.41 -6.94 4.40
N PHE A 49 19.92 -6.49 3.24
CA PHE A 49 18.58 -6.81 2.72
C PHE A 49 18.35 -8.30 2.38
N HIS A 50 19.39 -9.14 2.36
CA HIS A 50 19.23 -10.58 2.09
C HIS A 50 18.90 -11.40 3.33
N GLU A 51 19.08 -10.87 4.53
CA GLU A 51 18.64 -11.49 5.78
C GLU A 51 17.13 -11.37 5.93
N MET A 52 16.62 -10.17 5.67
CA MET A 52 15.21 -9.80 5.67
C MET A 52 14.29 -10.84 5.01
N ALA A 53 13.25 -11.22 5.75
CA ALA A 53 12.06 -11.92 5.27
C ALA A 53 11.12 -10.97 4.53
N THR A 54 11.09 -9.68 4.93
CA THR A 54 10.45 -8.57 4.20
C THR A 54 11.19 -7.25 4.26
N LEU A 55 10.95 -6.39 3.27
CA LEU A 55 11.42 -5.01 3.26
C LEU A 55 10.40 -4.04 3.89
N PRO A 56 10.87 -2.88 4.39
CA PRO A 56 10.02 -1.75 4.74
C PRO A 56 9.15 -1.27 3.57
N GLY A 57 8.02 -0.65 3.90
CA GLY A 57 7.15 0.03 2.94
C GLY A 57 7.88 1.11 2.13
N PHE A 58 7.36 1.44 0.95
CA PHE A 58 7.94 2.41 0.01
C PHE A 58 6.89 3.34 -0.62
N SER A 59 5.65 3.22 -0.13
CA SER A 59 4.48 4.02 -0.46
C SER A 59 3.57 4.02 0.77
N LEU A 60 2.85 5.12 0.98
CA LEU A 60 1.82 5.32 2.00
C LEU A 60 0.46 5.65 1.38
N GLY A 61 0.38 5.84 0.06
CA GLY A 61 -0.84 6.18 -0.66
C GLY A 61 -0.74 6.19 -2.19
N ALA A 62 0.45 6.00 -2.79
CA ALA A 62 0.63 5.92 -4.25
C ALA A 62 0.70 4.46 -4.75
N PRO A 63 -0.09 4.07 -5.78
CA PRO A 63 -0.07 2.70 -6.32
C PRO A 63 1.29 2.25 -6.84
N SER A 64 1.61 0.97 -6.66
CA SER A 64 2.87 0.39 -7.12
C SER A 64 2.83 -0.21 -8.53
N GLY A 65 3.91 -0.01 -9.29
CA GLY A 65 4.25 -0.79 -10.49
C GLY A 65 4.74 -2.21 -10.19
N LEU A 66 5.01 -2.55 -8.93
CA LEU A 66 5.28 -3.92 -8.50
C LEU A 66 3.96 -4.69 -8.34
N VAL A 67 4.02 -6.00 -8.54
CA VAL A 67 2.89 -6.93 -8.57
C VAL A 67 3.28 -8.24 -7.89
N SER A 68 2.31 -8.99 -7.38
CA SER A 68 2.58 -10.28 -6.73
C SER A 68 2.75 -11.43 -7.73
N SER A 69 3.25 -12.57 -7.26
CA SER A 69 3.23 -13.85 -7.98
C SER A 69 2.33 -14.87 -7.27
N TYR A 70 1.93 -15.93 -7.98
CA TYR A 70 1.32 -17.12 -7.36
C TYR A 70 2.23 -17.69 -6.27
N GLY A 71 1.61 -18.20 -5.19
CA GLY A 71 2.31 -18.65 -4.00
C GLY A 71 2.47 -17.58 -2.92
N VAL A 72 1.94 -16.37 -3.13
CA VAL A 72 1.90 -15.30 -2.12
C VAL A 72 0.49 -15.16 -1.54
N ALA A 73 0.38 -15.01 -0.22
CA ALA A 73 -0.82 -14.51 0.47
C ALA A 73 -0.44 -13.43 1.47
N PHE A 74 -1.33 -12.47 1.70
CA PHE A 74 -1.06 -11.32 2.57
C PHE A 74 -2.30 -10.87 3.36
N ALA A 75 -2.06 -10.19 4.48
CA ALA A 75 -3.06 -9.58 5.33
C ALA A 75 -2.54 -8.25 5.90
N GLY A 76 -3.43 -7.28 6.11
CA GLY A 76 -3.08 -5.97 6.65
C GLY A 76 -4.18 -5.36 7.52
N LEU A 77 -3.76 -4.53 8.46
CA LEU A 77 -4.60 -3.63 9.27
C LEU A 77 -4.08 -2.21 9.08
N SER A 78 -4.96 -1.21 9.01
CA SER A 78 -4.57 0.20 8.97
C SER A 78 -5.57 1.06 9.72
N GLY A 79 -5.14 2.28 10.03
CA GLY A 79 -6.00 3.29 10.62
C GLY A 79 -5.58 4.69 10.21
N ARG A 80 -6.57 5.57 10.20
CA ARG A 80 -6.41 7.02 10.04
C ARG A 80 -6.95 7.71 11.28
N ARG A 81 -6.26 8.73 11.76
CA ARG A 81 -6.70 9.61 12.84
C ARG A 81 -6.52 11.06 12.42
N ASP A 82 -7.60 11.81 12.35
CA ASP A 82 -7.58 13.27 12.25
C ASP A 82 -8.09 13.93 13.54
N SER A 83 -8.39 15.23 13.50
CA SER A 83 -8.81 16.00 14.67
C SER A 83 -10.09 15.47 15.33
N SER A 84 -11.05 15.01 14.52
CA SER A 84 -12.37 14.56 14.96
C SER A 84 -12.44 13.04 14.90
N ASP A 85 -12.00 12.46 13.79
CA ASP A 85 -12.41 11.13 13.39
C ASP A 85 -11.26 10.11 13.45
N THR A 86 -11.65 8.87 13.73
CA THR A 86 -10.77 7.71 13.72
C THR A 86 -11.51 6.67 12.92
N ASP A 87 -10.87 6.13 11.90
CA ASP A 87 -11.40 4.99 11.17
C ASP A 87 -10.28 3.97 11.01
N GLY A 88 -10.68 2.70 10.96
CA GLY A 88 -9.82 1.54 10.84
C GLY A 88 -10.28 0.65 9.69
N ALA A 89 -9.36 -0.11 9.12
CA ALA A 89 -9.69 -1.10 8.12
C ALA A 89 -8.82 -2.35 8.29
N LEU A 90 -9.21 -3.41 7.59
CA LEU A 90 -8.50 -4.67 7.45
C LEU A 90 -8.51 -5.11 5.99
N ALA A 91 -7.62 -6.00 5.58
CA ALA A 91 -7.67 -6.60 4.26
C ALA A 91 -6.91 -7.91 4.18
N PHE A 92 -7.27 -8.70 3.17
CA PHE A 92 -6.64 -9.97 2.84
C PHE A 92 -6.47 -10.09 1.32
N GLY A 93 -5.41 -10.74 0.85
CA GLY A 93 -5.23 -10.98 -0.58
C GLY A 93 -4.24 -12.07 -0.90
N MET A 94 -4.16 -12.38 -2.19
CA MET A 94 -3.26 -13.40 -2.72
C MET A 94 -2.74 -13.03 -4.10
N GLY A 95 -1.51 -13.45 -4.38
CA GLY A 95 -0.89 -13.32 -5.68
C GLY A 95 -1.29 -14.42 -6.64
N PHE A 96 -1.26 -14.10 -7.94
CA PHE A 96 -1.48 -15.04 -9.04
C PHE A 96 -0.43 -14.84 -10.14
N GLY A 97 -0.35 -15.78 -11.07
CA GLY A 97 0.59 -15.74 -12.18
C GLY A 97 2.07 -15.77 -11.75
N ASP A 98 2.93 -15.12 -12.52
CA ASP A 98 4.36 -15.01 -12.28
C ASP A 98 4.80 -13.61 -12.72
N ALA A 99 5.19 -12.76 -11.77
CA ALA A 99 5.60 -11.39 -12.04
C ALA A 99 6.76 -11.27 -13.05
N GLU A 100 7.57 -12.31 -13.27
CA GLU A 100 8.59 -12.34 -14.33
C GLU A 100 8.01 -12.51 -15.75
N LYS A 101 6.69 -12.73 -15.87
CA LYS A 101 5.95 -12.92 -17.12
C LYS A 101 4.72 -12.02 -17.14
N ILE A 102 3.69 -12.41 -16.41
CA ILE A 102 2.53 -11.63 -16.01
C ILE A 102 2.13 -12.15 -14.63
N GLY A 103 2.28 -11.32 -13.62
CA GLY A 103 1.84 -11.55 -12.25
C GLY A 103 0.72 -10.59 -11.88
N GLY A 104 0.20 -10.74 -10.67
CA GLY A 104 -0.85 -9.88 -10.14
C GLY A 104 -1.25 -10.30 -8.73
N SER A 105 -2.14 -9.55 -8.11
CA SER A 105 -2.86 -9.97 -6.91
C SER A 105 -4.30 -9.51 -6.92
N VAL A 106 -5.14 -10.29 -6.25
CA VAL A 106 -6.51 -9.92 -5.88
C VAL A 106 -6.59 -9.79 -4.36
N SER A 107 -7.35 -8.82 -3.87
CA SER A 107 -7.54 -8.58 -2.44
C SER A 107 -8.95 -8.10 -2.11
N LEU A 108 -9.38 -8.46 -0.91
CA LEU A 108 -10.60 -8.00 -0.27
C LEU A 108 -10.20 -6.96 0.80
N GLY A 109 -10.61 -5.72 0.60
CA GLY A 109 -10.54 -4.67 1.63
C GLY A 109 -11.85 -4.62 2.41
N ILE A 110 -11.78 -4.44 3.73
CA ILE A 110 -12.95 -4.25 4.60
C ILE A 110 -12.69 -3.06 5.52
N GLY A 111 -13.52 -2.03 5.43
CA GLY A 111 -13.36 -0.76 6.13
C GLY A 111 -14.51 -0.46 7.08
N SER A 112 -14.45 0.71 7.70
CA SER A 112 -15.30 1.07 8.84
C SER A 112 -15.10 0.05 9.97
N VAL A 113 -13.94 0.15 10.61
CA VAL A 113 -13.59 -0.52 11.88
C VAL A 113 -13.40 0.57 12.93
N ASP A 114 -14.44 1.37 13.17
CA ASP A 114 -14.48 2.24 14.34
C ASP A 114 -15.08 1.46 15.53
N PRO A 115 -14.32 1.24 16.62
CA PRO A 115 -14.86 0.59 17.82
C PRO A 115 -15.82 1.48 18.63
N ARG A 116 -16.06 2.74 18.22
CA ARG A 116 -16.79 3.76 19.01
C ARG A 116 -18.23 4.00 18.57
N ASP A 117 -18.56 3.82 17.29
CA ASP A 117 -19.91 4.08 16.74
C ASP A 117 -20.77 2.81 16.59
N GLY A 118 -20.17 1.63 16.75
CA GLY A 118 -20.82 0.33 16.58
C GLY A 118 -20.95 -0.13 15.13
N GLY A 119 -20.44 0.64 14.18
CA GLY A 119 -20.40 0.33 12.75
C GLY A 119 -19.13 -0.41 12.37
N SER A 120 -19.13 -1.74 12.50
CA SER A 120 -18.00 -2.58 12.08
C SER A 120 -18.29 -3.35 10.79
N PHE A 121 -17.30 -3.41 9.88
CA PHE A 121 -17.36 -4.16 8.61
C PHE A 121 -18.44 -3.67 7.62
N ASN A 122 -18.87 -2.41 7.76
CA ASN A 122 -19.95 -1.82 6.97
C ASN A 122 -19.63 -1.66 5.47
N ARG A 123 -18.37 -1.84 5.06
CA ARG A 123 -17.88 -1.61 3.70
C ARG A 123 -16.90 -2.69 3.28
N GLY A 124 -17.08 -3.26 2.10
CA GLY A 124 -16.15 -4.22 1.50
C GLY A 124 -15.89 -3.91 0.03
N ASN A 125 -14.63 -4.01 -0.39
CA ASN A 125 -14.23 -3.77 -1.77
C ASN A 125 -13.29 -4.86 -2.32
N LEU A 126 -13.26 -4.98 -3.65
CA LEU A 126 -12.30 -5.80 -4.37
C LEU A 126 -11.23 -4.91 -5.01
N ASN A 127 -9.97 -5.28 -4.83
CA ASN A 127 -8.85 -4.66 -5.53
C ASN A 127 -8.10 -5.72 -6.34
N LEU A 128 -7.59 -5.32 -7.50
CA LEU A 128 -6.93 -6.18 -8.48
C LEU A 128 -5.76 -5.44 -9.11
N ASN A 129 -4.60 -6.08 -9.24
CA ASN A 129 -3.55 -5.63 -10.16
C ASN A 129 -3.07 -6.76 -11.07
N VAL A 130 -2.48 -6.36 -12.18
CA VAL A 130 -1.75 -7.21 -13.12
C VAL A 130 -0.53 -6.45 -13.64
N GLY A 131 0.60 -7.14 -13.86
CA GLY A 131 1.84 -6.47 -14.25
C GLY A 131 3.03 -7.38 -14.52
N HIS A 132 4.19 -6.78 -14.73
CA HIS A 132 5.43 -7.44 -15.12
C HIS A 132 6.66 -6.78 -14.48
N HIS A 133 7.63 -7.59 -14.04
CA HIS A 133 8.91 -7.16 -13.46
C HIS A 133 10.07 -7.41 -14.44
N PHE A 134 10.59 -6.34 -15.01
CA PHE A 134 11.83 -6.32 -15.76
C PHE A 134 13.03 -6.43 -14.80
N LYS A 135 13.27 -7.63 -14.26
CA LYS A 135 14.33 -7.89 -13.26
C LYS A 135 15.71 -7.30 -13.61
N LYS A 136 16.11 -7.34 -14.88
CA LYS A 136 17.40 -6.81 -15.35
C LYS A 136 17.53 -5.29 -15.17
N SER A 137 16.43 -4.55 -15.26
CA SER A 137 16.40 -3.10 -15.06
C SER A 137 15.89 -2.71 -13.67
N GLY A 138 15.38 -3.65 -12.87
CA GLY A 138 14.77 -3.36 -11.56
C GLY A 138 13.48 -2.54 -11.68
N ILE A 139 12.74 -2.70 -12.78
CA ILE A 139 11.48 -1.97 -13.03
C ILE A 139 10.31 -2.93 -12.96
N GLY A 140 9.25 -2.57 -12.22
CA GLY A 140 7.92 -3.14 -12.34
C GLY A 140 6.98 -2.18 -13.07
N LEU A 141 6.14 -2.72 -13.95
CA LEU A 141 4.97 -2.02 -14.50
C LEU A 141 3.70 -2.76 -14.08
N SER A 142 2.66 -2.02 -13.71
CA SER A 142 1.35 -2.58 -13.38
C SER A 142 0.19 -1.73 -13.92
N ALA A 143 -0.93 -2.41 -14.10
CA ALA A 143 -2.26 -1.82 -14.19
C ALA A 143 -3.10 -2.37 -13.04
N GLY A 144 -3.97 -1.56 -12.46
CA GLY A 144 -4.85 -2.03 -11.40
C GLY A 144 -6.18 -1.31 -11.31
N MET A 145 -7.06 -1.90 -10.52
CA MET A 145 -8.39 -1.46 -10.15
C MET A 145 -8.49 -1.57 -8.62
N THR A 146 -8.90 -0.50 -7.95
CA THR A 146 -9.12 -0.45 -6.51
C THR A 146 -10.54 0.02 -6.22
N GLY A 147 -11.06 -0.32 -5.04
CA GLY A 147 -12.35 0.20 -4.59
C GLY A 147 -13.59 -0.33 -5.32
N LEU A 148 -13.53 -1.45 -6.06
CA LEU A 148 -14.74 -2.04 -6.62
C LEU A 148 -15.66 -2.50 -5.48
N ASP A 149 -16.77 -1.79 -5.31
CA ASP A 149 -17.71 -2.01 -4.22
C ASP A 149 -18.34 -3.42 -4.28
N LEU A 150 -18.26 -4.14 -3.17
CA LEU A 150 -18.87 -5.46 -2.98
C LEU A 150 -20.05 -5.40 -2.00
N TRP A 151 -19.97 -4.52 -0.98
CA TRP A 151 -21.07 -4.22 -0.09
C TRP A 151 -20.84 -2.89 0.64
N HIS A 152 -21.94 -2.16 0.86
CA HIS A 152 -22.00 -1.02 1.77
C HIS A 152 -23.29 -1.06 2.61
N ALA A 153 -23.24 -0.52 3.83
CA ALA A 153 -24.42 -0.38 4.68
C ALA A 153 -25.37 0.71 4.14
N SER A 154 -26.63 0.34 3.88
CA SER A 154 -27.66 1.12 3.14
C SER A 154 -28.17 2.41 3.82
N LYS A 155 -27.44 2.94 4.80
CA LYS A 155 -27.76 4.17 5.56
C LYS A 155 -26.56 5.12 5.70
N LEU A 156 -25.44 4.80 5.05
CA LEU A 156 -24.32 5.72 4.86
C LEU A 156 -24.54 6.35 3.49
N ASP A 157 -25.00 7.61 3.45
CA ASP A 157 -25.41 8.29 2.23
C ASP A 157 -24.30 8.39 1.17
N GLY A 158 -24.68 8.39 -0.12
CA GLY A 158 -23.86 8.89 -1.22
C GLY A 158 -23.13 7.84 -2.07
N ASP A 159 -23.88 7.26 -3.02
CA ASP A 159 -23.46 6.50 -4.20
C ASP A 159 -22.55 5.26 -4.04
N ASN A 160 -22.79 4.28 -4.93
CA ASN A 160 -21.84 3.22 -5.23
C ASN A 160 -20.48 3.85 -5.50
N GLN A 161 -19.43 3.38 -4.82
CA GLN A 161 -18.07 3.86 -5.12
C GLN A 161 -17.67 3.34 -6.50
N ASP A 162 -17.49 4.25 -7.46
CA ASP A 162 -16.97 3.88 -8.78
C ASP A 162 -15.53 3.38 -8.63
N PRO A 163 -15.17 2.22 -9.21
CA PRO A 163 -13.82 1.69 -9.09
C PRO A 163 -12.79 2.66 -9.67
N SER A 164 -11.67 2.76 -8.97
CA SER A 164 -10.53 3.59 -9.34
C SER A 164 -9.50 2.75 -10.09
N PHE A 165 -9.02 3.22 -11.23
CA PHE A 165 -8.07 2.53 -12.08
C PHE A 165 -6.76 3.32 -12.15
N TYR A 166 -5.64 2.60 -12.26
CA TYR A 166 -4.32 3.23 -12.37
C TYR A 166 -3.38 2.45 -13.30
N LEU A 167 -2.36 3.17 -13.77
CA LEU A 167 -1.15 2.63 -14.38
C LEU A 167 0.06 3.15 -13.59
N ALA A 168 0.95 2.25 -13.17
CA ALA A 168 2.11 2.58 -12.34
C ALA A 168 3.39 1.93 -12.84
N ALA A 169 4.50 2.66 -12.67
CA ALA A 169 5.86 2.20 -12.93
C ALA A 169 6.70 2.42 -11.67
N THR A 170 7.25 1.34 -11.10
CA THR A 170 8.14 1.39 -9.94
C THR A 170 9.55 0.95 -10.33
N LYS A 171 10.54 1.77 -10.00
CA LYS A 171 11.96 1.52 -10.22
C LYS A 171 12.65 1.31 -8.87
N LEU A 172 13.33 0.18 -8.73
CA LEU A 172 14.21 -0.12 -7.59
C LEU A 172 15.66 0.22 -7.99
N TRP A 173 16.31 1.07 -7.20
CA TRP A 173 17.70 1.49 -7.34
C TRP A 173 18.50 1.05 -6.13
N GLY A 174 19.28 -0.03 -6.26
CA GLY A 174 20.25 -0.46 -5.24
C GLY A 174 21.56 0.30 -5.38
N HIS A 175 21.57 1.61 -5.13
CA HIS A 175 22.80 2.41 -5.13
C HIS A 175 23.59 2.20 -3.83
N ASP A 176 24.93 2.21 -3.91
CA ASP A 176 25.84 1.89 -2.80
C ASP A 176 25.74 2.82 -1.57
N LEU A 177 25.11 3.99 -1.73
CA LEU A 177 24.91 4.97 -0.65
C LEU A 177 23.59 4.75 0.08
N ILE A 178 22.47 4.84 -0.64
CA ILE A 178 21.10 4.70 -0.11
C ILE A 178 20.26 4.01 -1.18
N PRO A 179 19.85 2.74 -0.97
CA PRO A 179 18.88 2.09 -1.83
C PRO A 179 17.58 2.88 -1.85
N THR A 180 16.99 3.05 -3.03
CA THR A 180 15.84 3.91 -3.25
C THR A 180 14.80 3.19 -4.11
N ALA A 181 13.52 3.30 -3.74
CA ALA A 181 12.40 2.94 -4.59
C ALA A 181 11.73 4.23 -5.08
N ILE A 182 11.43 4.31 -6.38
CA ILE A 182 10.73 5.45 -6.99
C ILE A 182 9.55 4.90 -7.77
N THR A 183 8.36 5.46 -7.56
CA THR A 183 7.14 5.12 -8.29
C THR A 183 6.58 6.36 -8.94
N VAL A 184 6.11 6.23 -10.17
CA VAL A 184 5.33 7.22 -10.90
C VAL A 184 4.15 6.54 -11.57
N GLY A 185 3.04 7.25 -11.71
CA GLY A 185 1.86 6.71 -12.38
C GLY A 185 0.79 7.76 -12.57
N PHE A 186 -0.37 7.29 -13.04
CA PHE A 186 -1.58 8.09 -13.17
C PHE A 186 -2.79 7.19 -12.99
N GLY A 187 -3.90 7.77 -12.56
CA GLY A 187 -5.15 7.05 -12.36
C GLY A 187 -6.35 7.98 -12.26
N ASN A 188 -7.55 7.41 -12.23
CA ASN A 188 -8.79 8.17 -12.09
C ASN A 188 -9.40 8.13 -10.69
N ASN A 189 -10.50 8.86 -10.47
CA ASN A 189 -11.35 8.78 -9.27
C ASN A 189 -10.54 8.98 -7.98
N SER A 190 -10.24 7.92 -7.21
CA SER A 190 -9.43 7.98 -5.98
C SER A 190 -7.98 8.44 -6.17
N TYR A 191 -7.51 8.57 -7.42
CA TYR A 191 -6.20 9.15 -7.77
C TYR A 191 -6.26 10.60 -8.27
N ALA A 192 -7.46 11.11 -8.59
CA ALA A 192 -7.67 12.46 -9.10
C ALA A 192 -7.56 13.52 -7.98
N ASP A 193 -7.17 14.74 -8.37
CA ASP A 193 -7.02 15.92 -7.50
C ASP A 193 -8.27 16.15 -6.63
N ILE A 194 -8.07 16.18 -5.31
CA ILE A 194 -9.12 16.57 -4.38
C ILE A 194 -9.27 18.10 -4.34
N ASN A 195 -10.04 18.61 -5.31
CA ASN A 195 -10.50 19.99 -5.25
C ASN A 195 -11.48 20.22 -4.06
N ARG A 196 -11.75 21.49 -3.72
CA ARG A 196 -12.68 21.86 -2.63
C ARG A 196 -14.13 21.38 -2.82
N GLU A 197 -14.49 20.99 -4.04
CA GLU A 197 -15.82 20.52 -4.41
C GLU A 197 -15.90 18.97 -4.38
N ASN A 198 -14.77 18.29 -4.15
CA ASN A 198 -14.57 16.85 -4.26
C ASN A 198 -15.03 16.25 -5.61
N ASP A 199 -15.01 17.05 -6.67
CA ASP A 199 -15.38 16.61 -8.02
C ASP A 199 -14.20 15.86 -8.64
N ARG A 200 -14.15 14.55 -8.40
CA ARG A 200 -13.05 13.64 -8.78
C ARG A 200 -13.46 12.59 -9.82
N LYS A 201 -14.77 12.44 -10.05
CA LYS A 201 -15.36 11.41 -10.91
C LYS A 201 -14.86 11.56 -12.35
N ASP A 202 -14.40 10.46 -12.93
CA ASP A 202 -13.90 10.35 -14.31
C ASP A 202 -12.70 11.25 -14.67
N LYS A 203 -12.13 12.00 -13.71
CA LYS A 203 -10.90 12.78 -13.89
C LYS A 203 -9.67 11.90 -13.72
N ILE A 204 -8.55 12.27 -14.34
CA ILE A 204 -7.28 11.53 -14.30
C ILE A 204 -6.17 12.49 -13.86
N ASP A 205 -5.40 12.10 -12.85
CA ASP A 205 -4.20 12.83 -12.43
C ASP A 205 -2.99 11.91 -12.24
N GLY A 206 -1.82 12.53 -12.18
CA GLY A 206 -0.55 11.87 -11.90
C GLY A 206 -0.30 11.70 -10.41
N PHE A 207 0.39 10.61 -10.05
CA PHE A 207 0.89 10.35 -8.70
C PHE A 207 2.35 9.89 -8.73
N GLY A 208 3.00 9.96 -7.57
CA GLY A 208 4.34 9.41 -7.39
C GLY A 208 4.70 9.17 -5.93
N ALA A 209 5.70 8.34 -5.72
CA ALA A 209 6.28 8.05 -4.42
C ALA A 209 7.80 7.91 -4.53
N VAL A 210 8.51 8.28 -3.47
CA VAL A 210 9.92 7.99 -3.30
C VAL A 210 10.16 7.47 -1.89
N ALA A 211 10.93 6.39 -1.78
CA ALA A 211 11.35 5.85 -0.50
C ALA A 211 12.85 5.58 -0.46
N PHE A 212 13.46 5.99 0.64
CA PHE A 212 14.89 5.84 0.92
C PHE A 212 15.07 4.80 2.03
N TYR A 213 15.76 3.70 1.74
CA TYR A 213 16.06 2.67 2.74
C TYR A 213 17.34 3.04 3.50
N LEU A 214 17.18 3.55 4.73
CA LEU A 214 18.29 4.04 5.55
C LEU A 214 19.11 2.88 6.15
N ILE A 215 18.41 1.82 6.56
CA ILE A 215 18.94 0.52 6.97
C ILE A 215 17.98 -0.56 6.47
N PRO A 216 18.34 -1.87 6.44
CA PRO A 216 17.46 -2.92 5.92
C PRO A 216 16.05 -3.01 6.54
N GLN A 217 15.89 -2.47 7.75
CA GLN A 217 14.64 -2.46 8.52
C GLN A 217 13.92 -1.11 8.57
N LEU A 218 14.45 -0.04 7.96
CA LEU A 218 13.86 1.30 8.02
C LEU A 218 13.89 2.00 6.67
N SER A 219 12.73 2.44 6.21
CA SER A 219 12.58 3.37 5.09
C SER A 219 12.01 4.71 5.56
N VAL A 220 12.36 5.79 4.86
CA VAL A 220 11.63 7.06 4.86
C VAL A 220 10.88 7.16 3.53
N ILE A 221 9.61 7.54 3.58
CA ILE A 221 8.67 7.52 2.45
C ILE A 221 8.09 8.93 2.25
N VAL A 222 8.01 9.39 1.01
CA VAL A 222 7.30 10.61 0.60
C VAL A 222 6.47 10.31 -0.66
N ASP A 223 5.17 10.54 -0.55
CA ASP A 223 4.16 10.26 -1.57
C ASP A 223 3.41 11.54 -1.95
N TYR A 224 3.04 11.64 -3.23
CA TYR A 224 2.15 12.64 -3.76
C TYR A 224 1.10 11.96 -4.64
N THR A 225 -0.15 11.92 -4.17
CA THR A 225 -1.29 11.28 -4.86
C THR A 225 -2.53 12.13 -4.61
N SER A 226 -3.37 12.34 -5.61
CA SER A 226 -4.64 13.09 -5.45
C SER A 226 -4.43 14.51 -4.90
N ASN A 227 -3.35 15.17 -5.32
CA ASN A 227 -2.87 16.48 -4.82
C ASN A 227 -2.49 16.52 -3.31
N ILE A 228 -2.45 15.36 -2.66
CA ILE A 228 -2.06 15.22 -1.25
C ILE A 228 -0.61 14.78 -1.12
N LEU A 229 0.18 15.60 -0.42
CA LEU A 229 1.49 15.21 0.07
C LEU A 229 1.35 14.38 1.36
N THR A 230 2.00 13.23 1.39
CA THR A 230 2.06 12.31 2.53
C THR A 230 3.52 11.95 2.79
N ALA A 231 3.93 11.86 4.05
CA ALA A 231 5.28 11.44 4.41
C ALA A 231 5.29 10.58 5.67
N GLY A 232 6.26 9.70 5.81
CA GLY A 232 6.36 8.80 6.95
C GLY A 232 7.54 7.84 6.86
N ILE A 233 7.42 6.74 7.60
CA ILE A 233 8.43 5.69 7.71
C ILE A 233 7.80 4.30 7.55
N GLY A 234 8.56 3.39 6.94
CA GLY A 234 8.30 1.96 6.98
C GLY A 234 9.30 1.27 7.93
N VAL A 235 8.85 0.33 8.74
CA VAL A 235 9.69 -0.40 9.70
C VAL A 235 9.45 -1.92 9.60
N VAL A 236 10.52 -2.71 9.63
CA VAL A 236 10.45 -4.18 9.79
C VAL A 236 11.04 -4.56 11.15
N PRO A 237 10.21 -4.76 12.19
CA PRO A 237 10.69 -4.96 13.56
C PRO A 237 11.44 -6.29 13.74
N PHE A 238 11.07 -7.33 12.99
CA PHE A 238 11.63 -8.67 13.09
C PHE A 238 12.18 -9.08 11.72
N PRO A 239 13.50 -9.11 11.48
CA PRO A 239 14.05 -9.45 10.17
C PRO A 239 13.65 -10.82 9.65
N ASP A 240 13.44 -11.81 10.53
CA ASP A 240 13.15 -13.20 10.14
C ASP A 240 11.66 -13.46 9.86
N TYR A 241 10.76 -12.54 10.25
CA TYR A 241 9.32 -12.66 10.03
C TYR A 241 8.86 -11.63 8.99
N PRO A 242 7.94 -11.97 8.08
CA PRO A 242 7.54 -11.06 7.02
C PRO A 242 6.48 -10.05 7.49
N ILE A 243 6.74 -9.39 8.63
CA ILE A 243 5.86 -8.40 9.25
C ILE A 243 6.45 -7.01 9.03
N SER A 244 5.63 -6.09 8.56
CA SER A 244 6.01 -4.70 8.29
C SER A 244 5.01 -3.73 8.92
N LEU A 245 5.53 -2.59 9.34
CA LEU A 245 4.80 -1.49 9.97
C LEU A 245 5.00 -0.26 9.09
N SER A 246 3.98 0.59 8.97
CA SER A 246 4.13 1.93 8.40
C SER A 246 3.47 2.96 9.31
N LEU A 247 4.08 4.13 9.44
CA LEU A 247 3.57 5.26 10.23
C LEU A 247 3.87 6.56 9.49
N GLY A 248 2.91 7.47 9.39
CA GLY A 248 3.09 8.72 8.67
C GLY A 248 2.05 9.78 8.97
N ALA A 249 2.22 10.92 8.31
CA ALA A 249 1.28 12.02 8.28
C ALA A 249 0.89 12.32 6.83
N THR A 250 -0.40 12.47 6.60
CA THR A 250 -1.01 12.69 5.28
C THR A 250 -1.77 14.02 5.27
N ASN A 251 -2.02 14.55 4.06
CA ASN A 251 -2.48 15.91 3.80
C ASN A 251 -1.58 17.00 4.39
N LEU A 252 -0.26 16.84 4.23
CA LEU A 252 0.76 17.81 4.66
C LEU A 252 0.68 19.16 3.91
N THR A 253 -0.09 19.20 2.82
CA THR A 253 -0.35 20.37 1.99
C THR A 253 -1.74 20.98 2.21
N GLU A 254 -2.53 20.47 3.17
CA GLU A 254 -3.85 21.01 3.57
C GLU A 254 -4.82 21.22 2.38
N GLN A 255 -4.90 20.22 1.49
CA GLN A 255 -5.76 20.20 0.31
C GLN A 255 -7.13 19.55 0.57
N GLY A 256 -8.09 19.81 -0.32
CA GLY A 256 -9.44 19.25 -0.30
C GLY A 256 -10.40 19.87 0.74
N PRO A 257 -11.60 19.28 0.92
CA PRO A 257 -12.58 19.73 1.92
C PRO A 257 -12.18 19.44 3.37
N ASN A 258 -11.29 18.48 3.59
CA ASN A 258 -10.72 18.15 4.89
C ASN A 258 -9.27 18.67 4.94
N ASP A 259 -9.14 19.99 5.07
CA ASP A 259 -7.92 20.82 5.06
C ASP A 259 -6.98 20.61 6.27
N LYS A 260 -6.88 19.36 6.75
CA LYS A 260 -6.17 19.01 7.98
C LYS A 260 -5.21 17.86 7.75
N VAL A 261 -4.03 17.99 8.35
CA VAL A 261 -3.07 16.90 8.53
C VAL A 261 -3.72 15.78 9.36
N ALA A 262 -3.57 14.54 8.90
CA ALA A 262 -4.00 13.35 9.64
C ALA A 262 -2.83 12.40 9.87
N ALA A 263 -2.84 11.68 10.99
CA ALA A 263 -1.94 10.56 11.21
C ALA A 263 -2.49 9.31 10.50
N ILE A 264 -1.60 8.54 9.89
CA ILE A 264 -1.89 7.23 9.29
C ILE A 264 -0.91 6.19 9.82
N GLY A 265 -1.37 4.95 9.91
CA GLY A 265 -0.51 3.84 10.28
C GLY A 265 -1.06 2.50 9.81
N SER A 266 -0.18 1.52 9.62
CA SER A 266 -0.57 0.17 9.24
C SER A 266 0.40 -0.89 9.76
N ILE A 267 -0.11 -2.12 9.81
CA ILE A 267 0.62 -3.36 10.11
C ILE A 267 0.23 -4.37 9.05
N ALA A 268 1.20 -4.99 8.39
CA ALA A 268 0.94 -5.95 7.32
C ALA A 268 1.92 -7.14 7.36
N ALA A 269 1.45 -8.30 6.90
CA ALA A 269 2.25 -9.49 6.75
C ALA A 269 1.96 -10.22 5.44
N ALA A 270 2.97 -10.83 4.82
CA ALA A 270 2.80 -11.64 3.62
C ALA A 270 3.71 -12.89 3.64
N TYR A 271 3.16 -14.01 3.20
CA TYR A 271 3.81 -15.31 3.25
C TYR A 271 3.96 -15.91 1.86
N VAL A 272 5.05 -16.67 1.67
CA VAL A 272 5.31 -17.44 0.43
C VAL A 272 5.29 -18.94 0.72
N PHE A 273 4.48 -19.69 -0.03
CA PHE A 273 4.34 -21.14 0.08
C PHE A 273 5.11 -21.90 -1.03
#